data_AF-A0AAN5C971-F1
#
_entry.id   AF-A0AAN5C971-F1
#
_cell.length_a   1.000
_cell.length_b   1.000
_cell.length_c   1.000
_cell.angle_alpha   90.00
_cell.angle_beta   90.00
_cell.angle_gamma   90.00
#
_symmetry.space_group_name_H-M   'P 1'
#
loop_
_entity.id
_entity.type
_entity.pdbx_description
1 polymer ?
#
loop_
_entity_poly.entity_id
_entity_poly.type
_entity_poly.pdbx_seq_one_letter_code
_entity_poly.pdbx_strand_id
1 'polypeptide(L)'
;MSERSWKDKVVGWREAGLSYGQIVEKCYEIGKKVSKSQVYRILHKTFDTRRPYTPSTIVDKRMIKPIFDYIFESYMEDSQKKVSDLVKEIRDEFGESLSRSVVKKIRKEQCLEKGGVRYGHSVRLANRPPRLSFCDHHLGLGTMFVNHCFTDESMVQSGVRRRFVYVLKGDNSRRVKPRFKHPPSLMIWGGISWEGATPLVILRRGVTVDGGMYQKMIHKAYLKWAEKKYGGNVILVQDNARCHISQSTRAYFEREEIEVLNMVRKYQD
;
A
#
# COMPACT_ATOMS: atom_id res chain seq x y z
N MET A 1 -4.94 21.72 -24.33
CA MET A 1 -3.57 21.24 -24.04
C MET A 1 -2.99 22.11 -22.93
N SER A 2 -2.51 21.51 -21.84
CA SER A 2 -1.87 22.24 -20.72
C SER A 2 -0.54 22.82 -21.19
N GLU A 3 -0.39 24.15 -21.18
CA GLU A 3 0.88 24.85 -21.43
C GLU A 3 1.91 24.40 -20.39
N ARG A 4 2.87 23.55 -20.78
CA ARG A 4 3.93 23.06 -19.87
C ARG A 4 5.27 23.74 -20.14
N SER A 5 5.45 24.35 -21.31
CA SER A 5 6.71 24.97 -21.75
C SER A 5 6.50 26.14 -22.71
N TRP A 6 7.44 27.10 -22.76
CA TRP A 6 7.47 28.17 -23.76
C TRP A 6 7.56 27.65 -25.21
N LYS A 7 8.01 26.41 -25.40
CA LYS A 7 8.02 25.75 -26.71
C LYS A 7 6.60 25.40 -27.19
N ASP A 8 5.66 25.16 -26.27
CA ASP A 8 4.27 24.91 -26.62
C ASP A 8 3.62 26.20 -27.15
N LYS A 9 4.03 27.37 -26.61
CA LYS A 9 3.63 28.70 -27.13
C LYS A 9 4.09 28.92 -28.56
N VAL A 10 5.30 28.46 -28.91
CA VAL A 10 5.83 28.52 -30.29
C VAL A 10 4.94 27.74 -31.26
N VAL A 11 4.47 26.56 -30.86
CA VAL A 11 3.53 25.75 -31.66
C VAL A 11 2.20 26.48 -31.83
N GLY A 12 1.60 26.97 -30.73
CA GLY A 12 0.33 27.69 -30.77
C GLY A 12 0.40 28.99 -31.59
N TRP A 13 1.52 29.73 -31.53
CA TRP A 13 1.71 30.91 -32.38
C TRP A 13 1.84 30.55 -33.85
N ARG A 14 2.46 29.40 -34.17
CA ARG A 14 2.54 28.94 -35.56
C ARG A 14 1.17 28.53 -36.09
N GLU A 15 0.36 27.85 -35.28
CA GLU A 15 -1.03 27.48 -35.61
C GLU A 15 -1.92 28.72 -35.80
N ALA A 16 -1.68 29.78 -35.03
CA ALA A 16 -2.32 31.09 -35.21
C ALA A 16 -1.82 31.87 -36.45
N GLY A 17 -1.00 31.25 -37.31
CA GLY A 17 -0.57 31.81 -38.59
C GLY A 17 0.67 32.72 -38.53
N LEU A 18 1.35 32.85 -37.39
CA LEU A 18 2.51 33.73 -37.30
C LEU A 18 3.70 33.19 -38.12
N SER A 19 4.42 34.11 -38.76
CA SER A 19 5.68 33.81 -39.44
C SER A 19 6.80 33.49 -38.43
N TYR A 20 7.86 32.81 -38.89
CA TYR A 20 9.01 32.51 -38.04
C TYR A 20 9.67 33.76 -37.45
N GLY A 21 9.62 34.91 -38.13
CA GLY A 21 10.14 36.18 -37.61
C GLY A 21 9.33 36.70 -36.43
N GLN A 22 8.01 36.76 -36.58
CA GLN A 22 7.10 37.18 -35.51
C GLN A 22 7.17 36.26 -34.29
N ILE A 23 7.38 34.96 -34.50
CA ILE A 23 7.57 34.00 -33.40
C ILE A 23 8.89 34.28 -32.65
N VAL A 24 9.96 34.68 -33.34
CA VAL A 24 11.23 35.05 -32.69
C VAL A 24 11.05 36.30 -31.83
N GLU A 25 10.33 37.30 -32.31
CA GLU A 25 10.01 38.52 -31.54
C GLU A 25 9.19 38.18 -30.28
N LYS A 26 8.13 37.38 -30.43
CA LYS A 26 7.35 36.90 -29.28
C LYS A 26 8.16 36.06 -28.30
N CYS A 27 9.11 35.27 -28.78
CA CYS A 27 10.05 34.56 -27.91
C CYS A 27 10.93 35.55 -27.14
N TYR A 28 11.38 36.63 -27.77
CA TYR A 28 12.20 37.65 -27.13
C TYR A 28 11.43 38.40 -26.02
N GLU A 29 10.16 38.73 -26.26
CA GLU A 29 9.26 39.36 -25.27
C GLU A 29 9.11 38.52 -23.99
N ILE A 30 9.10 37.19 -24.11
CA ILE A 30 9.06 36.27 -22.97
C ILE A 30 10.46 35.92 -22.43
N GLY A 31 11.49 36.69 -22.79
CA GLY A 31 12.87 36.54 -22.32
C GLY A 31 13.62 35.35 -22.93
N LYS A 32 13.21 34.84 -24.11
CA LYS A 32 13.85 33.74 -24.83
C LYS A 32 14.49 34.21 -26.13
N LYS A 33 15.81 34.34 -26.11
CA LYS A 33 16.60 34.65 -27.31
C LYS A 33 16.75 33.40 -28.18
N VAL A 34 16.05 33.37 -29.31
CA VAL A 34 16.05 32.24 -30.27
C VAL A 34 16.20 32.74 -31.71
N SER A 35 16.79 31.94 -32.59
CA SER A 35 16.87 32.23 -34.02
C SER A 35 15.70 31.62 -34.82
N LYS A 36 15.46 32.13 -36.04
CA LYS A 36 14.47 31.54 -36.97
C LYS A 36 14.72 30.04 -37.21
N SER A 37 15.98 29.61 -37.28
CA SER A 37 16.37 28.19 -37.40
C SER A 37 16.01 27.38 -36.15
N GLN A 38 16.14 27.96 -34.95
CA GLN A 38 15.72 27.29 -33.72
C GLN A 38 14.19 27.16 -33.64
N VAL A 39 13.46 28.20 -34.05
CA VAL A 39 11.99 28.14 -34.17
C VAL A 39 11.57 27.06 -35.17
N TYR A 40 12.20 27.01 -36.35
CA TYR A 40 11.98 25.95 -37.33
C TYR A 40 12.23 24.56 -36.73
N ARG A 41 13.37 24.37 -36.05
CA ARG A 41 13.69 23.10 -35.39
C ARG A 41 12.72 22.72 -34.28
N ILE A 42 12.10 23.68 -33.58
CA ILE A 42 11.09 23.39 -32.55
C ILE A 42 9.79 22.91 -33.20
N LEU A 43 9.35 23.60 -34.26
CA LEU A 43 8.10 23.31 -34.97
C LEU A 43 8.15 22.02 -35.79
N HIS A 44 9.32 21.70 -36.34
CA HIS A 44 9.57 20.49 -37.11
C HIS A 44 10.29 19.42 -36.30
N LYS A 45 10.34 19.56 -34.96
CA LYS A 45 10.87 18.51 -34.11
C LYS A 45 9.89 17.34 -34.17
N THR A 46 10.21 16.33 -34.97
CA THR A 46 9.61 15.02 -34.77
C THR A 46 9.93 14.61 -33.34
N PHE A 47 8.90 14.31 -32.55
CA PHE A 47 9.12 13.61 -31.29
C PHE A 47 9.87 12.35 -31.68
N ASP A 48 11.14 12.25 -31.30
CA ASP A 48 11.91 11.02 -31.47
C ASP A 48 11.21 10.03 -30.53
N THR A 49 10.25 9.29 -31.07
CA THR A 49 9.68 8.14 -30.39
C THR A 49 10.88 7.28 -30.10
N ARG A 50 11.21 7.15 -28.81
CA ARG A 50 12.36 6.38 -28.38
C ARG A 50 12.31 5.06 -29.14
N ARG A 51 13.32 4.80 -29.98
CA ARG A 51 13.32 3.61 -30.83
C ARG A 51 13.07 2.39 -29.95
N PRO A 52 12.14 1.50 -30.33
CA PRO A 52 11.85 0.31 -29.55
C PRO A 52 13.14 -0.43 -29.23
N TYR A 53 13.30 -0.83 -27.97
CA TYR A 53 14.49 -1.55 -27.57
C TYR A 53 14.63 -2.84 -28.38
N THR A 54 15.72 -2.95 -29.13
CA THR A 54 16.05 -4.12 -29.96
C THR A 54 17.36 -4.73 -29.45
N PRO A 55 17.31 -5.83 -28.68
CA PRO A 55 18.52 -6.47 -28.16
C PRO A 55 19.42 -6.92 -29.31
N SER A 56 20.69 -6.52 -29.28
CA SER A 56 21.69 -7.00 -30.25
C SER A 56 22.03 -8.47 -30.05
N THR A 57 21.92 -8.98 -28.82
CA THR A 57 22.19 -10.37 -28.42
C THR A 57 21.23 -11.39 -29.03
N ILE A 58 20.01 -10.98 -29.38
CA ILE A 58 19.08 -11.86 -30.11
C ILE A 58 19.56 -11.92 -31.55
N VAL A 59 19.99 -13.10 -32.00
CA VAL A 59 20.56 -13.30 -33.34
C VAL A 59 19.46 -13.22 -34.39
N ASP A 60 18.40 -14.01 -34.23
CA ASP A 60 17.23 -13.96 -35.11
C ASP A 60 16.29 -12.82 -34.69
N LYS A 61 16.30 -11.73 -35.46
CA LYS A 61 15.46 -10.57 -35.21
C LYS A 61 13.95 -10.87 -35.28
N ARG A 62 13.55 -11.96 -35.94
CA ARG A 62 12.14 -12.42 -35.97
C ARG A 62 11.68 -12.90 -34.60
N MET A 63 12.61 -13.36 -33.75
CA MET A 63 12.33 -13.85 -32.40
C MET A 63 12.21 -12.75 -31.35
N ILE A 64 12.52 -11.48 -31.67
CA ILE A 64 12.42 -10.38 -30.71
C ILE A 64 11.02 -10.27 -30.12
N LYS A 65 9.99 -10.20 -30.97
CA LYS A 65 8.61 -10.07 -30.51
C LYS A 65 8.15 -11.34 -29.75
N PRO A 66 8.31 -12.57 -30.28
CA PRO A 66 7.99 -13.79 -29.53
C PRO A 66 8.64 -13.87 -28.14
N ILE A 67 9.92 -13.51 -28.02
CA ILE A 67 10.62 -13.52 -26.73
C ILE A 67 10.07 -12.45 -25.78
N PHE A 68 9.72 -11.27 -26.28
CA PHE A 68 9.09 -10.23 -25.46
C PHE A 68 7.74 -10.73 -24.94
N ASP A 69 6.90 -11.26 -25.83
CA ASP A 69 5.57 -11.78 -25.49
C ASP A 69 5.71 -12.90 -24.44
N TYR A 70 6.64 -13.84 -24.63
CA TYR A 70 6.95 -14.90 -23.66
C TYR A 70 7.38 -14.38 -22.30
N ILE A 71 8.27 -13.37 -22.25
CA ILE A 71 8.72 -12.76 -20.98
C ILE A 71 7.55 -12.14 -20.22
N PHE A 72 6.58 -11.57 -20.95
CA PHE A 72 5.40 -10.93 -20.36
C PHE A 72 4.36 -11.96 -19.89
N GLU A 73 4.07 -12.97 -20.71
CA GLU A 73 3.19 -14.09 -20.36
C GLU A 73 3.71 -14.84 -19.14
N SER A 74 5.01 -15.11 -19.11
CA SER A 74 5.66 -15.73 -17.96
C SER A 74 5.54 -14.89 -16.68
N TYR A 75 5.47 -13.55 -16.79
CA TYR A 75 5.19 -12.67 -15.65
C TYR A 75 3.71 -12.75 -15.22
N MET A 76 2.77 -12.83 -16.17
CA MET A 76 1.34 -12.95 -15.90
C MET A 76 1.02 -14.26 -15.16
N GLU A 77 1.74 -15.34 -15.48
CA GLU A 77 1.64 -16.62 -14.79
C GLU A 77 2.32 -16.61 -13.41
N ASP A 78 3.58 -16.17 -13.34
CA ASP A 78 4.35 -16.09 -12.09
C ASP A 78 5.26 -14.86 -12.04
N SER A 79 4.74 -13.81 -11.40
CA SER A 79 5.49 -12.57 -11.15
C SER A 79 6.76 -12.74 -10.31
N GLN A 80 6.96 -13.87 -9.62
CA GLN A 80 8.15 -14.16 -8.82
C GLN A 80 9.20 -15.00 -9.56
N LYS A 81 8.93 -15.44 -10.79
CA LYS A 81 9.84 -16.28 -11.56
C LYS A 81 11.21 -15.64 -11.70
N LYS A 82 12.26 -16.41 -11.38
CA LYS A 82 13.63 -15.92 -11.39
C LYS A 82 14.10 -15.68 -12.81
N VAL A 83 14.87 -14.61 -12.99
CA VAL A 83 15.49 -14.28 -14.28
C VAL A 83 16.43 -15.40 -14.77
N SER A 84 17.02 -16.19 -13.86
CA SER A 84 17.86 -17.34 -14.26
C SER A 84 17.09 -18.44 -14.98
N ASP A 85 15.85 -18.67 -14.56
CA ASP A 85 15.02 -19.76 -15.06
C ASP A 85 14.44 -19.34 -16.41
N LEU A 86 13.97 -18.09 -16.49
CA LEU A 86 13.52 -17.48 -17.75
C LEU A 86 14.60 -17.46 -18.84
N VAL A 87 15.88 -17.25 -18.48
CA VAL A 87 16.99 -17.32 -19.45
C VAL A 87 17.21 -18.74 -19.97
N LYS A 88 16.99 -19.77 -19.14
CA LYS A 88 17.09 -21.16 -19.59
C LYS A 88 15.93 -21.51 -20.50
N GLU A 89 14.71 -21.18 -20.09
CA GLU A 89 13.50 -21.41 -20.88
C GLU A 89 13.59 -20.73 -22.26
N ILE A 90 14.05 -19.48 -22.33
CA ILE A 90 14.21 -18.78 -23.62
C ILE A 90 15.25 -19.47 -24.51
N ARG A 91 16.33 -20.01 -23.93
CA ARG A 91 17.33 -20.76 -24.68
C ARG A 91 16.73 -22.07 -25.22
N ASP A 92 15.97 -22.78 -24.40
CA ASP A 92 15.44 -24.10 -24.73
C ASP A 92 14.31 -23.99 -25.78
N GLU A 93 13.48 -22.94 -25.69
CA GLU A 93 12.30 -22.75 -26.55
C GLU A 93 12.60 -21.96 -27.84
N PHE A 94 13.45 -20.93 -27.76
CA PHE A 94 13.74 -20.03 -28.89
C PHE A 94 15.17 -20.19 -29.45
N GLY A 95 16.02 -21.02 -28.84
CA GLY A 95 17.43 -21.19 -29.25
C GLY A 95 18.32 -19.98 -28.97
N GLU A 96 17.82 -18.96 -28.25
CA GLU A 96 18.49 -17.67 -28.06
C GLU A 96 19.11 -17.56 -26.66
N SER A 97 20.40 -17.24 -26.56
CA SER A 97 21.11 -17.16 -25.28
C SER A 97 21.18 -15.72 -24.75
N LEU A 98 20.20 -15.32 -23.94
CA LEU A 98 20.15 -13.98 -23.36
C LEU A 98 20.89 -13.86 -22.02
N SER A 99 21.50 -12.70 -21.78
CA SER A 99 22.01 -12.35 -20.45
C SER A 99 20.87 -11.87 -19.54
N ARG A 100 21.05 -12.04 -18.22
CA ARG A 100 20.12 -11.52 -17.20
C ARG A 100 19.86 -10.01 -17.35
N SER A 101 20.85 -9.26 -17.83
CA SER A 101 20.76 -7.82 -18.06
C SER A 101 19.86 -7.47 -19.24
N VAL A 102 19.88 -8.30 -20.31
CA VAL A 102 18.99 -8.11 -21.46
C VAL A 102 17.55 -8.37 -21.04
N VAL A 103 17.26 -9.47 -20.35
CA VAL A 103 15.92 -9.76 -19.83
C VAL A 103 15.38 -8.63 -18.94
N LYS A 104 16.20 -8.05 -18.06
CA LYS A 104 15.81 -6.88 -17.25
C LYS A 104 15.48 -5.65 -18.10
N LYS A 105 16.21 -5.41 -19.19
CA LYS A 105 15.92 -4.30 -20.12
C LYS A 105 14.62 -4.54 -20.88
N ILE A 106 14.38 -5.77 -21.33
CA ILE A 106 13.11 -6.16 -21.97
C ILE A 106 11.93 -5.92 -21.02
N ARG A 107 12.01 -6.42 -19.78
CA ARG A 107 11.00 -6.14 -18.73
C ARG A 107 10.74 -4.64 -18.58
N LYS A 108 11.80 -3.82 -18.52
CA LYS A 108 11.66 -2.36 -18.41
C LYS A 108 10.99 -1.73 -19.63
N GLU A 109 11.28 -2.23 -20.83
CA GLU A 109 10.63 -1.78 -22.07
C GLU A 109 9.13 -2.09 -22.07
N GLN A 110 8.75 -3.20 -21.42
CA GLN A 110 7.36 -3.64 -21.21
C GLN A 110 6.71 -3.03 -19.96
N CYS A 111 7.30 -1.97 -19.38
CA CYS A 111 6.82 -1.32 -18.15
C CYS A 111 6.76 -2.24 -16.91
N LEU A 112 7.49 -3.36 -16.91
CA LEU A 112 7.61 -4.24 -15.75
C LEU A 112 8.75 -3.75 -14.84
N GLU A 113 8.39 -3.39 -13.62
CA GLU A 113 9.32 -2.90 -12.60
C GLU A 113 9.47 -3.88 -11.42
N LYS A 114 10.58 -3.76 -10.70
CA LYS A 114 10.83 -4.57 -9.51
C LYS A 114 10.18 -3.91 -8.29
N GLY A 115 9.14 -4.54 -7.76
CA GLY A 115 8.56 -4.21 -6.45
C GLY A 115 9.15 -5.04 -5.30
N GLY A 116 9.04 -4.54 -4.07
CA GLY A 116 9.23 -5.35 -2.88
C GLY A 116 7.97 -6.18 -2.61
N VAL A 117 8.12 -7.48 -2.33
CA VAL A 117 7.00 -8.34 -1.94
C VAL A 117 6.42 -7.81 -0.62
N ARG A 118 5.10 -7.60 -0.60
CA ARG A 118 4.35 -7.27 0.61
C ARG A 118 3.67 -8.55 1.12
N TYR A 119 3.89 -8.89 2.38
CA TYR A 119 3.24 -10.01 3.03
C TYR A 119 1.98 -9.50 3.73
N GLY A 120 0.83 -10.10 3.42
CA GLY A 120 -0.44 -9.86 4.10
C GLY A 120 -0.96 -11.13 4.76
N HIS A 121 -1.94 -11.01 5.65
CA HIS A 121 -2.60 -12.18 6.21
C HIS A 121 -3.44 -12.86 5.13
N SER A 122 -3.21 -14.18 4.94
CA SER A 122 -4.03 -14.96 4.00
C SER A 122 -5.47 -15.03 4.49
N VAL A 123 -6.39 -14.44 3.73
CA VAL A 123 -7.83 -14.56 3.93
C VAL A 123 -8.29 -15.85 3.27
N ARG A 124 -8.76 -16.80 4.09
CA ARG A 124 -9.35 -18.06 3.61
C ARG A 124 -10.54 -17.76 2.71
N LEU A 125 -10.76 -18.60 1.69
CA LEU A 125 -11.89 -18.44 0.75
C LEU A 125 -13.24 -18.33 1.47
N ALA A 126 -13.46 -19.14 2.51
CA ALA A 126 -14.67 -19.10 3.33
C ALA A 126 -14.91 -17.77 4.06
N ASN A 127 -13.86 -16.98 4.31
CA ASN A 127 -13.98 -15.69 4.97
C ASN A 127 -14.20 -14.53 3.98
N ARG A 128 -14.07 -14.74 2.65
CA ARG A 128 -14.23 -13.65 1.68
C ARG A 128 -15.68 -13.20 1.53
N PRO A 129 -16.68 -14.08 1.35
CA PRO A 129 -18.07 -13.65 1.18
C PRO A 129 -18.61 -12.86 2.37
N PRO A 130 -18.40 -13.27 3.64
CA PRO A 130 -18.87 -12.48 4.78
C PRO A 130 -18.27 -11.08 4.88
N ARG A 131 -17.02 -10.91 4.42
CA ARG A 131 -16.36 -9.60 4.38
C ARG A 131 -16.98 -8.70 3.32
N LEU A 132 -17.18 -9.24 2.12
CA LEU A 132 -17.79 -8.51 1.03
C LEU A 132 -19.22 -8.09 1.39
N SER A 133 -20.03 -9.01 1.93
CA SER A 133 -21.40 -8.71 2.36
C SER A 133 -21.46 -7.64 3.45
N PHE A 134 -20.51 -7.64 4.39
CA PHE A 134 -20.43 -6.61 5.43
C PHE A 134 -20.12 -5.23 4.82
N CYS A 135 -19.13 -5.16 3.92
CA CYS A 135 -18.79 -3.93 3.21
C CYS A 135 -19.97 -3.43 2.37
N ASP A 136 -20.58 -4.29 1.55
CA ASP A 136 -21.69 -3.93 0.68
C ASP A 136 -22.90 -3.44 1.50
N HIS A 137 -23.18 -4.08 2.63
CA HIS A 137 -24.24 -3.67 3.54
C HIS A 137 -24.00 -2.26 4.10
N HIS A 138 -22.83 -1.99 4.67
CA HIS A 138 -22.54 -0.69 5.25
C HIS A 138 -22.37 0.42 4.21
N LEU A 139 -21.89 0.10 3.01
CA LEU A 139 -21.87 1.02 1.87
C LEU A 139 -23.28 1.35 1.40
N GLY A 140 -24.16 0.34 1.26
CA GLY A 140 -25.55 0.53 0.87
C GLY A 140 -26.36 1.36 1.86
N LEU A 141 -26.08 1.21 3.17
CA LEU A 141 -26.66 2.04 4.22
C LEU A 141 -26.07 3.46 4.29
N GLY A 142 -24.94 3.74 3.63
CA GLY A 142 -24.20 4.97 3.82
C GLY A 142 -23.69 5.14 5.25
N THR A 143 -23.26 4.05 5.89
CA THR A 143 -22.85 4.06 7.31
C THR A 143 -21.65 4.98 7.51
N MET A 144 -21.85 6.05 8.27
CA MET A 144 -20.81 7.03 8.58
C MET A 144 -19.98 6.68 9.83
N PHE A 145 -20.40 5.65 10.60
CA PHE A 145 -19.75 5.22 11.84
C PHE A 145 -19.57 6.30 12.91
N VAL A 146 -20.37 7.38 12.88
CA VAL A 146 -20.26 8.52 13.82
C VAL A 146 -20.59 8.13 15.27
N ASN A 147 -21.55 7.20 15.45
CA ASN A 147 -21.97 6.68 16.75
C ASN A 147 -21.35 5.31 17.05
N HIS A 148 -20.13 5.04 16.55
CA HIS A 148 -19.44 3.76 16.75
C HIS A 148 -18.13 3.97 17.50
N CYS A 149 -17.85 3.11 18.48
CA CYS A 149 -16.59 3.08 19.21
C CYS A 149 -15.82 1.80 18.84
N PHE A 150 -14.75 1.96 18.07
CA PHE A 150 -13.86 0.86 17.69
C PHE A 150 -12.90 0.54 18.81
N THR A 151 -12.93 -0.71 19.27
CA THR A 151 -12.12 -1.18 20.39
C THR A 151 -11.21 -2.33 19.99
N ASP A 152 -10.02 -2.38 20.57
CA ASP A 152 -9.04 -3.46 20.34
C ASP A 152 -8.08 -3.59 21.53
N GLU A 153 -7.42 -4.74 21.62
CA GLU A 153 -6.32 -5.01 22.54
C GLU A 153 -4.97 -5.00 21.82
N SER A 154 -4.06 -4.14 22.27
CA SER A 154 -2.70 -4.09 21.74
C SER A 154 -1.65 -4.45 22.80
N MET A 155 -0.66 -5.23 22.39
CA MET A 155 0.50 -5.53 23.23
C MET A 155 1.63 -4.54 22.97
N VAL A 156 1.92 -3.69 23.96
CA VAL A 156 3.04 -2.77 23.93
C VAL A 156 4.24 -3.43 24.62
N GLN A 157 5.35 -3.52 23.90
CA GLN A 157 6.58 -4.13 24.39
C GLN A 157 7.59 -3.04 24.78
N SER A 158 8.22 -3.18 25.94
CA SER A 158 9.28 -2.26 26.36
C SER A 158 10.58 -2.55 25.59
N GLY A 159 11.24 -1.51 25.10
CA GLY A 159 12.58 -1.59 24.49
C GLY A 159 12.68 -0.96 23.11
N VAL A 160 13.88 -0.50 22.76
CA VAL A 160 14.18 0.11 21.45
C VAL A 160 14.40 -0.98 20.40
N ARG A 161 13.49 -1.08 19.42
CA ARG A 161 13.62 -1.98 18.26
C ARG A 161 14.02 -1.22 17.00
N ARG A 162 15.22 -0.63 17.02
CA ARG A 162 15.77 -0.03 15.79
C ARG A 162 16.31 -1.14 14.89
N ARG A 163 15.97 -1.06 13.60
CA ARG A 163 16.52 -1.97 12.57
C ARG A 163 18.02 -1.73 12.35
N PHE A 164 18.48 -0.51 12.61
CA PHE A 164 19.87 -0.09 12.40
C PHE A 164 20.50 0.41 13.70
N VAL A 165 21.77 0.06 13.89
CA VAL A 165 22.63 0.58 14.96
C VAL A 165 23.88 1.15 14.32
N TYR A 166 24.31 2.32 14.80
CA TYR A 166 25.58 2.90 14.39
C TYR A 166 26.70 2.29 15.24
N VAL A 167 27.71 1.75 14.58
CA VAL A 167 28.89 1.14 15.21
C VAL A 167 30.13 1.61 14.47
N LEU A 168 31.25 1.71 15.19
CA LEU A 168 32.55 1.94 14.57
C LEU A 168 32.93 0.76 13.68
N LYS A 169 33.62 1.04 12.56
CA LYS A 169 34.07 0.00 11.62
C LYS A 169 35.00 -0.97 12.36
N GLY A 170 34.65 -2.26 12.37
CA GLY A 170 35.38 -3.31 13.09
C GLY A 170 34.79 -3.69 14.45
N ASP A 171 33.97 -2.84 15.08
CA ASP A 171 33.31 -3.14 16.36
C ASP A 171 32.02 -3.94 16.14
N ASN A 172 32.18 -5.22 15.79
CA ASN A 172 31.06 -6.14 15.58
C ASN A 172 30.34 -6.48 16.89
N SER A 173 30.98 -6.34 18.05
CA SER A 173 30.39 -6.67 19.36
C SER A 173 29.15 -5.80 19.65
N ARG A 174 29.21 -4.51 19.31
CA ARG A 174 28.10 -3.57 19.51
C ARG A 174 26.90 -3.80 18.59
N ARG A 175 27.07 -4.58 17.52
CA ARG A 175 25.98 -5.01 16.62
C ARG A 175 25.12 -6.10 17.26
N VAL A 176 25.67 -6.87 18.19
CA VAL A 176 24.95 -7.93 18.89
C VAL A 176 24.11 -7.29 19.99
N LYS A 177 22.78 -7.40 19.88
CA LYS A 177 21.84 -6.93 20.91
C LYS A 177 21.17 -8.12 21.59
N PRO A 178 20.95 -8.07 22.91
CA PRO A 178 20.23 -9.14 23.60
C PRO A 178 18.81 -9.22 23.04
N ARG A 179 18.44 -10.42 22.56
CA ARG A 179 17.09 -10.73 22.14
C ARG A 179 16.42 -11.55 23.23
N PHE A 180 15.64 -10.89 24.08
CA PHE A 180 14.86 -11.58 25.11
C PHE A 180 13.79 -12.48 24.46
N LYS A 181 13.71 -13.75 24.90
CA LYS A 181 12.67 -14.69 24.46
C LYS A 181 11.26 -14.20 24.82
N HIS A 182 11.14 -13.56 25.98
CA HIS A 182 9.90 -12.98 26.50
C HIS A 182 10.16 -11.54 26.97
N PRO A 183 10.20 -10.56 26.04
CA PRO A 183 10.43 -9.17 26.42
C PRO A 183 9.31 -8.69 27.37
N PRO A 184 9.60 -7.78 28.31
CA PRO A 184 8.55 -7.19 29.13
C PRO A 184 7.53 -6.48 28.24
N SER A 185 6.27 -6.82 28.43
CA SER A 185 5.16 -6.29 27.65
C SER A 185 3.95 -6.04 28.52
N LEU A 186 3.13 -5.08 28.10
CA LEU A 186 1.85 -4.74 28.70
C LEU A 186 0.78 -4.91 27.63
N MET A 187 -0.39 -5.39 28.05
CA MET A 187 -1.56 -5.40 27.19
C MET A 187 -2.39 -4.17 27.53
N ILE A 188 -2.81 -3.45 26.50
CA ILE A 188 -3.61 -2.24 26.63
C ILE A 188 -4.88 -2.47 25.83
N TRP A 189 -6.02 -2.23 26.46
CA TRP A 189 -7.29 -2.09 25.78
C TRP A 189 -7.62 -0.61 25.65
N GLY A 190 -8.20 -0.25 24.52
CA GLY A 190 -8.66 1.11 24.27
C GLY A 190 -9.66 1.12 23.14
N GLY A 191 -10.40 2.23 23.07
CA GLY A 191 -11.36 2.50 22.03
C GLY A 191 -11.17 3.88 21.42
N ILE A 192 -11.60 4.04 20.18
CA ILE A 192 -11.65 5.30 19.45
C ILE A 192 -13.00 5.45 18.75
N SER A 193 -13.55 6.65 18.81
CA SER A 193 -14.75 7.03 18.08
C SER A 193 -14.60 8.43 17.49
N TRP A 194 -15.63 8.89 16.80
CA TRP A 194 -15.72 10.25 16.27
C TRP A 194 -15.52 11.33 17.36
N GLU A 195 -16.07 11.12 18.56
CA GLU A 195 -16.00 12.05 19.71
C GLU A 195 -14.72 11.92 20.56
N GLY A 196 -13.79 11.05 20.14
CA GLY A 196 -12.48 10.87 20.76
C GLY A 196 -12.22 9.46 21.30
N ALA A 197 -11.17 9.33 22.10
CA ALA A 197 -10.74 8.05 22.65
C ALA A 197 -11.42 7.70 23.99
N THR A 198 -11.56 6.42 24.26
CA THR A 198 -11.94 5.91 25.59
C THR A 198 -10.74 5.97 26.54
N PRO A 199 -10.98 5.94 27.87
CA PRO A 199 -9.91 5.68 28.83
C PRO A 199 -9.20 4.35 28.53
N LEU A 200 -7.87 4.36 28.54
CA LEU A 200 -7.08 3.14 28.34
C LEU A 200 -7.14 2.24 29.58
N VAL A 201 -7.30 0.95 29.37
CA VAL A 201 -7.19 -0.07 30.41
C VAL A 201 -5.87 -0.81 30.25
N ILE A 202 -4.99 -0.65 31.24
CA ILE A 202 -3.67 -1.28 31.24
C ILE A 202 -3.73 -2.58 32.04
N LEU A 203 -3.51 -3.69 31.36
CA LEU A 203 -3.42 -5.02 31.94
C LEU A 203 -1.95 -5.38 32.18
N ARG A 204 -1.64 -5.71 33.44
CA ARG A 204 -0.29 -6.13 33.83
C ARG A 204 0.05 -7.49 33.23
N ARG A 205 1.35 -7.75 33.09
CA ARG A 205 1.87 -9.02 32.57
C ARG A 205 1.32 -10.21 33.36
N GLY A 206 0.89 -11.25 32.65
CA GLY A 206 0.37 -12.49 33.23
C GLY A 206 -1.14 -12.51 33.44
N VAL A 207 -1.83 -11.39 33.21
CA VAL A 207 -3.30 -11.35 33.19
C VAL A 207 -3.81 -11.85 31.85
N THR A 208 -4.66 -12.88 31.89
CA THR A 208 -5.39 -13.36 30.71
C THR A 208 -6.72 -12.62 30.60
N VAL A 209 -7.05 -12.12 29.41
CA VAL A 209 -8.37 -11.53 29.13
C VAL A 209 -9.35 -12.67 28.88
N ASP A 210 -10.02 -13.11 29.94
CA ASP A 210 -11.20 -13.95 29.85
C ASP A 210 -12.48 -13.08 29.73
N GLY A 211 -13.65 -13.72 29.60
CA GLY A 211 -14.91 -12.99 29.49
C GLY A 211 -15.20 -12.11 30.72
N GLY A 212 -14.86 -12.56 31.93
CA GLY A 212 -15.10 -11.79 33.16
C GLY A 212 -14.19 -10.57 33.28
N MET A 213 -12.92 -10.70 32.90
CA MET A 213 -12.00 -9.56 32.84
C MET A 213 -12.44 -8.58 31.76
N TYR A 214 -12.84 -9.07 30.59
CA TYR A 214 -13.34 -8.24 29.51
C TYR A 214 -14.57 -7.42 29.93
N GLN A 215 -15.56 -8.05 30.57
CA GLN A 215 -16.74 -7.35 31.12
C GLN A 215 -16.33 -6.26 32.12
N LYS A 216 -15.37 -6.52 33.00
CA LYS A 216 -14.83 -5.50 33.94
C LYS A 216 -14.18 -4.32 33.20
N MET A 217 -13.50 -4.57 32.08
CA MET A 217 -12.88 -3.53 31.28
C MET A 217 -13.94 -2.65 30.61
N ILE A 218 -14.95 -3.27 29.98
CA ILE A 218 -16.09 -2.56 29.39
C ILE A 218 -16.82 -1.74 30.45
N HIS A 219 -17.16 -2.34 31.59
CA HIS A 219 -17.86 -1.62 32.66
C HIS A 219 -17.09 -0.39 33.16
N LYS A 220 -15.77 -0.52 33.33
CA LYS A 220 -14.93 0.56 33.90
C LYS A 220 -14.63 1.68 32.91
N ALA A 221 -14.33 1.33 31.66
CA ALA A 221 -13.78 2.27 30.70
C ALA A 221 -14.76 2.66 29.59
N TYR A 222 -15.66 1.76 29.18
CA TYR A 222 -16.61 2.02 28.10
C TYR A 222 -17.89 2.67 28.62
N LEU A 223 -18.62 2.06 29.54
CA LEU A 223 -19.98 2.50 29.91
C LEU A 223 -20.06 3.97 30.34
N LYS A 224 -19.23 4.38 31.30
CA LYS A 224 -19.21 5.78 31.78
C LYS A 224 -18.80 6.76 30.68
N TRP A 225 -17.94 6.33 29.76
CA TRP A 225 -17.50 7.15 28.64
C TRP A 225 -18.60 7.27 27.58
N ALA A 226 -19.28 6.16 27.27
CA ALA A 226 -20.39 6.07 26.33
C ALA A 226 -21.54 6.99 26.75
N GLU A 227 -21.92 6.95 28.03
CA GLU A 227 -22.92 7.84 28.59
C GLU A 227 -22.49 9.31 28.46
N LYS A 228 -21.27 9.64 28.88
CA LYS A 228 -20.77 11.02 28.84
C LYS A 228 -20.65 11.61 27.44
N LYS A 229 -20.29 10.81 26.44
CA LYS A 229 -19.96 11.26 25.08
C LYS A 229 -21.13 11.16 24.10
N TYR A 230 -21.97 10.15 24.27
CA TYR A 230 -23.03 9.79 23.33
C TYR A 230 -24.41 9.64 23.98
N GLY A 231 -24.55 9.89 25.30
CA GLY A 231 -25.81 9.68 26.02
C GLY A 231 -26.28 8.24 25.95
N GLY A 232 -25.34 7.28 25.93
CA GLY A 232 -25.61 5.85 25.80
C GLY A 232 -25.85 5.38 24.37
N ASN A 233 -26.08 6.28 23.40
CA ASN A 233 -26.33 5.94 21.99
C ASN A 233 -25.03 5.75 21.20
N VAL A 234 -24.24 4.75 21.60
CA VAL A 234 -23.00 4.36 20.92
C VAL A 234 -22.88 2.85 20.80
N ILE A 235 -22.52 2.42 19.59
CA ILE A 235 -22.33 1.02 19.24
C ILE A 235 -20.88 0.64 19.53
N LEU A 236 -20.70 -0.37 20.38
CA LEU A 236 -19.40 -0.96 20.65
C LEU A 236 -18.98 -1.82 19.47
N VAL A 237 -17.87 -1.48 18.82
CA VAL A 237 -17.30 -2.27 17.73
C VAL A 237 -16.10 -3.05 18.24
N GLN A 238 -16.12 -4.37 18.07
CA GLN A 238 -15.09 -5.29 18.57
C GLN A 238 -14.83 -6.44 17.59
N ASP A 239 -13.74 -7.17 17.79
CA ASP A 239 -13.46 -8.39 17.04
C ASP A 239 -14.21 -9.61 17.60
N ASN A 240 -14.10 -10.75 16.91
CA ASN A 240 -14.73 -12.01 17.30
C ASN A 240 -13.84 -12.90 18.21
N ALA A 241 -13.02 -12.31 19.09
CA ALA A 241 -12.25 -13.08 20.07
C ALA A 241 -13.17 -13.86 21.03
N ARG A 242 -12.66 -14.98 21.55
CA ARG A 242 -13.47 -15.90 22.39
C ARG A 242 -14.04 -15.21 23.63
N CYS A 243 -13.32 -14.26 24.24
CA CYS A 243 -13.79 -13.47 25.38
C CYS A 243 -14.96 -12.54 24.99
N HIS A 244 -14.95 -12.00 23.76
CA HIS A 244 -15.94 -11.04 23.27
C HIS A 244 -17.28 -11.71 22.95
N ILE A 245 -17.23 -12.90 22.38
CA ILE A 245 -18.43 -13.66 21.95
C ILE A 245 -18.87 -14.73 22.95
N SER A 246 -18.24 -14.81 24.13
CA SER A 246 -18.61 -15.80 25.15
C SER A 246 -20.05 -15.58 25.62
N GLN A 247 -20.71 -16.67 26.04
CA GLN A 247 -22.09 -16.60 26.53
C GLN A 247 -22.23 -15.61 27.69
N SER A 248 -21.26 -15.59 28.61
CA SER A 248 -21.28 -14.66 29.74
C SER A 248 -21.16 -13.20 29.29
N THR A 249 -20.32 -12.91 28.29
CA THR A 249 -20.15 -11.56 27.75
C THR A 249 -21.39 -11.10 26.98
N ARG A 250 -22.04 -11.98 26.22
CA ARG A 250 -23.31 -11.67 25.55
C ARG A 250 -24.41 -11.34 26.56
N ALA A 251 -24.57 -12.18 27.59
CA ALA A 251 -25.54 -11.94 28.66
C ALA A 251 -25.22 -10.65 29.46
N TYR A 252 -23.94 -10.28 29.55
CA TYR A 252 -23.54 -8.99 30.11
C TYR A 252 -23.98 -7.82 29.23
N PHE A 253 -23.76 -7.88 27.91
CA PHE A 253 -24.20 -6.84 26.99
C PHE A 253 -25.72 -6.66 26.97
N GLU A 254 -26.48 -7.75 26.99
CA GLU A 254 -27.94 -7.71 27.06
C GLU A 254 -28.43 -7.04 28.35
N ARG A 255 -27.83 -7.38 29.50
CA ARG A 255 -28.22 -6.80 30.79
C ARG A 255 -27.92 -5.31 30.91
N GLU A 256 -26.81 -4.88 30.34
CA GLU A 256 -26.36 -3.48 30.41
C GLU A 256 -26.82 -2.67 29.18
N GLU A 257 -27.69 -3.25 28.34
CA GLU A 257 -28.25 -2.63 27.12
C GLU A 257 -27.17 -2.09 26.15
N ILE A 258 -26.05 -2.80 26.05
CA ILE A 258 -24.93 -2.41 25.18
C ILE A 258 -25.19 -2.93 23.77
N GLU A 259 -25.35 -2.02 22.81
CA GLU A 259 -25.37 -2.37 21.38
C GLU A 259 -23.97 -2.70 20.87
N VAL A 260 -23.81 -3.84 20.21
CA VAL A 260 -22.50 -4.36 19.78
C VAL A 260 -22.52 -4.73 18.30
N LEU A 261 -21.53 -4.21 17.57
CA LEU A 261 -21.21 -4.62 16.21
C LEU A 261 -19.94 -5.48 16.21
N ASN A 262 -20.10 -6.78 15.93
CA ASN A 262 -18.96 -7.68 15.81
C ASN A 262 -18.37 -7.61 14.39
N MET A 263 -17.11 -7.20 14.29
CA MET A 263 -16.40 -7.17 13.01
C MET A 263 -16.19 -8.59 12.47
N VAL A 264 -16.36 -8.76 11.17
CA VAL A 264 -16.17 -10.06 10.51
C VAL A 264 -14.75 -10.59 10.78
N ARG A 265 -14.64 -11.91 10.93
CA ARG A 265 -13.39 -12.56 11.37
C ARG A 265 -12.18 -12.18 10.50
N LYS A 266 -11.10 -11.71 11.15
CA LYS A 266 -9.83 -11.25 10.55
C LYS A 266 -9.93 -9.99 9.67
N TYR A 267 -10.73 -9.00 10.05
CA TYR A 267 -10.50 -7.62 9.61
C TYR A 267 -9.32 -7.04 10.40
N GLN A 268 -8.14 -6.95 9.78
CA GLN A 268 -7.02 -6.12 10.25
C GLN A 268 -6.71 -4.99 9.24
N ASP A 269 -7.48 -4.93 8.16
CA ASP A 269 -7.38 -3.97 7.06
C ASP A 269 -8.71 -3.24 6.92
#